data_AF-A0A0H3C3G1-F1
#
_entry.id   AF-A0A0H3C3G1-F1
#
_cell.length_a   1.000
_cell.length_b   1.000
_cell.length_c   1.000
_cell.angle_alpha   90.00
_cell.angle_beta   90.00
_cell.angle_gamma   90.00
#
_symmetry.space_group_name_H-M   'P 1'
#
loop_
_entity.id
_entity.type
_entity.pdbx_description
1 polymer ?
#
loop_
_entity_poly.entity_id
_entity_poly.type
_entity_poly.pdbx_seq_one_letter_code
_entity_poly.pdbx_strand_id
1 'polypeptide(L)' 'MMQQLLLDYQNNINNIQTDENALKSHTEDICNQVSEKRKEAEKLKNDIYSIYSSL' A
#
# COMPACT_ATOMS: atom_id res chain seq x y z
N MET A 1 -0.96 6.48 -1.07
CA MET A 1 0.09 5.73 -0.33
C MET A 1 1.48 6.11 -0.82
N MET A 2 1.89 5.77 -2.05
CA MET A 2 3.23 6.11 -2.56
C MET A 2 3.51 7.62 -2.63
N GLN A 3 2.55 8.44 -3.08
CA GLN A 3 2.69 9.90 -3.05
C GLN A 3 2.79 10.45 -1.63
N GLN A 4 2.08 9.84 -0.68
CA GLN A 4 2.13 10.26 0.73
C GLN A 4 3.51 9.97 1.33
N LEU A 5 4.12 8.81 1.02
CA LEU A 5 5.49 8.50 1.42
C LEU A 5 6.50 9.56 0.98
N LEU A 6 6.37 10.07 -0.26
CA LEU A 6 7.26 11.12 -0.76
C LEU A 6 7.08 12.43 0.03
N LEU A 7 5.84 12.82 0.32
CA LEU A 7 5.53 14.00 1.12
C LEU A 7 5.99 13.84 2.58
N ASP A 8 5.78 12.68 3.17
CA ASP A 8 6.19 12.36 4.54
C ASP A 8 7.71 12.40 4.66
N TYR A 9 8.43 11.88 3.67
CA TYR A 9 9.89 11.90 3.61
C TYR A 9 10.42 13.34 3.44
N GLN A 10 9.83 14.11 2.53
CA GLN A 10 10.21 15.50 2.30
C GLN A 10 10.03 16.38 3.55
N ASN A 11 8.96 16.14 4.32
CA ASN A 11 8.63 16.92 5.51
C ASN A 11 9.23 16.32 6.81
N ASN A 12 10.06 15.29 6.69
CA ASN A 12 10.64 14.54 7.81
C ASN A 12 9.60 14.10 8.86
N ILE A 13 8.41 13.69 8.40
CA ILE A 13 7.36 13.18 9.27
C ILE A 13 7.88 11.94 9.98
N ASN A 14 7.69 11.86 11.31
CA ASN A 14 8.16 10.74 12.13
C ASN A 14 9.66 10.42 11.97
N ASN A 15 10.48 11.43 11.64
CA ASN A 15 11.93 11.33 11.46
C ASN A 15 12.37 10.39 10.32
N ILE A 16 11.49 10.01 9.39
CA ILE A 16 11.82 9.03 8.34
C ILE A 16 12.87 9.52 7.33
N GLN A 17 13.18 10.82 7.31
CA GLN A 17 14.28 11.34 6.49
C GLN A 17 15.65 11.10 7.13
N THR A 18 15.70 11.11 8.46
CA THR A 18 16.96 11.11 9.23
C THR A 18 17.22 9.81 9.98
N ASP A 19 16.19 8.99 10.19
CA ASP A 19 16.27 7.69 10.87
C ASP A 19 15.90 6.56 9.89
N GLU A 20 16.90 5.75 9.53
CA GLU A 20 16.74 4.62 8.61
C GLU A 20 15.77 3.56 9.17
N ASN A 21 15.77 3.31 10.48
CA ASN A 21 14.86 2.35 11.08
C ASN A 21 13.41 2.86 11.03
N ALA A 22 13.20 4.16 11.25
CA ALA A 22 11.90 4.78 11.08
C ALA A 22 11.41 4.69 9.63
N LEU A 23 12.27 4.96 8.65
CA LEU A 23 11.94 4.82 7.23
C LEU A 23 11.57 3.38 6.86
N LYS A 24 12.36 2.41 7.34
CA LYS A 24 12.11 0.99 7.10
C LYS A 24 10.75 0.58 7.64
N SER A 25 10.46 0.86 8.90
CA SER A 25 9.18 0.52 9.53
C SER A 25 8.00 1.18 8.81
N HIS A 26 8.14 2.46 8.43
CA HIS A 26 7.08 3.17 7.71
C HIS A 26 6.82 2.57 6.31
N THR A 27 7.87 2.16 5.61
CA THR A 27 7.74 1.54 4.28
C THR A 27 7.18 0.12 4.37
N GLU A 28 7.53 -0.65 5.40
CA GLU A 28 6.96 -1.98 5.68
C GLU A 28 5.44 -1.90 5.91
N ASP A 29 4.98 -0.92 6.68
CA ASP A 29 3.53 -0.69 6.90
C ASP A 29 2.79 -0.37 5.60
N ILE A 30 3.39 0.45 4.73
CA ILE A 30 2.84 0.75 3.41
C ILE A 30 2.77 -0.52 2.55
N CYS A 31 3.84 -1.32 2.52
CA CYS A 31 3.88 -2.58 1.77
C CYS A 31 2.81 -3.58 2.24
N ASN A 32 2.59 -3.68 3.55
CA ASN A 32 1.55 -4.53 4.13
C ASN A 32 0.15 -4.09 3.68
N GLN A 33 -0.14 -2.80 3.78
CA GLN A 33 -1.42 -2.22 3.34
C GLN A 33 -1.65 -2.41 1.82
N VAL A 34 -0.62 -2.22 0.99
CA VAL A 34 -0.70 -2.47 -0.46
C VAL A 34 -0.96 -3.95 -0.75
N SER A 35 -0.33 -4.86 0.00
CA SER A 35 -0.56 -6.30 -0.15
C SER A 35 -1.99 -6.71 0.16
N GLU A 36 -2.59 -6.17 1.21
CA GLU A 36 -4.01 -6.41 1.52
C GLU A 36 -4.93 -5.85 0.44
N LYS A 37 -4.67 -4.62 -0.04
CA LYS A 37 -5.43 -4.06 -1.17
C LYS A 37 -5.30 -4.87 -2.46
N ARG A 38 -4.15 -5.49 -2.69
CA ARG A 38 -3.97 -6.41 -3.83
C ARG A 38 -4.84 -7.65 -3.69
N LYS A 39 -4.93 -8.25 -2.50
CA LYS A 39 -5.81 -9.40 -2.25
C LYS A 39 -7.28 -9.03 -2.44
N GLU A 40 -7.70 -7.87 -1.93
CA GLU A 40 -9.06 -7.35 -2.14
C GLU A 40 -9.37 -7.17 -3.64
N ALA A 41 -8.46 -6.56 -4.40
CA ALA A 41 -8.62 -6.36 -5.84
C ALA A 41 -8.68 -7.67 -6.62
N GLU A 42 -7.87 -8.67 -6.26
CA GLU A 42 -7.89 -9.99 -6.88
C GLU A 42 -9.23 -10.70 -6.65
N LYS A 43 -9.78 -10.59 -5.44
CA LYS A 43 -11.11 -11.11 -5.12
C LYS A 43 -12.19 -10.43 -5.98
N LEU A 44 -12.20 -9.10 -6.02
CA LEU A 44 -13.16 -8.33 -6.82
C LEU A 44 -13.08 -8.69 -8.31
N LYS A 45 -11.86 -8.85 -8.84
CA LYS A 45 -11.65 -9.29 -10.22
C LYS A 45 -12.31 -10.64 -10.48
N ASN A 46 -12.11 -11.62 -9.60
CA ASN A 46 -12.69 -12.94 -9.73
C ASN A 46 -14.22 -12.94 -9.60
N ASP A 47 -14.76 -12.13 -8.69
CA ASP A 47 -16.21 -11.93 -8.53
C ASP A 47 -16.82 -11.37 -9.83
N ILE A 48 -16.19 -10.36 -10.43
CA ILE A 48 -16.63 -9.78 -11.72
C ILE A 48 -16.60 -10.83 -12.83
N TYR A 49 -15.50 -11.57 -12.98
CA TYR A 49 -15.40 -12.63 -13.99
C TYR A 49 -16.46 -13.73 -13.80
N SER A 50 -16.75 -14.09 -12.56
CA SER A 50 -17.75 -15.12 -12.25
C SER A 50 -19.17 -14.67 -12.62
N ILE A 51 -19.48 -13.38 -12.45
CA ILE A 51 -20.74 -12.80 -12.91
C ILE A 51 -20.82 -12.84 -14.44
N TYR A 52 -19.77 -12.40 -15.14
CA TYR A 52 -19.74 -12.38 -16.60
C TYR A 52 -19.81 -13.78 -17.23
N SER A 53 -19.20 -14.79 -16.62
CA SER A 53 -19.24 -16.17 -17.14
C SER A 53 -20.55 -16.91 -16.85
N SER A 54 -21.39 -16.36 -15.98
CA SER A 54 -22.70 -16.93 -15.60
C SER A 54 -23.87 -16.31 -16.38
N LEU A 55 -23.60 -15.32 -17.25
CA LEU A 55 -24.53 -14.63 -18.16
C LEU A 55 -24.46 -15.22 -19.57
#